data_AF-A0A821QRL2-F1
#
_entry.id   AF-A0A821QRL2-F1
#
_cell.length_a   1.000
_cell.length_b   1.000
_cell.length_c   1.000
_cell.angle_alpha   90.00
_cell.angle_beta   90.00
_cell.angle_gamma   90.00
#
_symmetry.space_group_name_H-M   'P 1'
#
loop_
_entity.id
_entity.type
_entity.pdbx_description
1 polymer ?
#
loop_
_entity_poly.entity_id
_entity_poly.type
_entity_poly.pdbx_seq_one_letter_code
_entity_poly.pdbx_strand_id
1 'polypeptide(L)'
;MVSTLEQIIKTLLSRTPYPSLLAPPSSDPSKHVSSTPWNQTIHDDLSQLQKNSDISLFTIASLHLLNDDIGSCHDIVDKHMGHDIADYLHYLLHRREGDYWNAK
;
A
#
# COMPACT_ATOMS: atom_id res chain seq x y z
N MET A 1 -14.06 22.12 6.00
CA MET A 1 -12.70 21.69 5.61
C MET A 1 -12.77 20.20 5.32
N VAL A 2 -12.19 19.75 4.21
CA VAL A 2 -12.08 18.32 3.85
C VAL A 2 -10.98 17.71 4.73
N SER A 3 -11.20 16.53 5.32
CA SER A 3 -10.18 15.88 6.18
C SER A 3 -9.01 15.35 5.33
N THR A 4 -7.81 15.26 5.92
CA THR A 4 -6.61 14.72 5.25
C THR A 4 -6.87 13.32 4.67
N LEU A 5 -7.57 12.46 5.41
CA LEU A 5 -7.97 11.14 4.93
C LEU A 5 -8.84 11.21 3.67
N GLU A 6 -9.83 12.10 3.64
CA GLU A 6 -10.72 12.26 2.48
C GLU A 6 -9.95 12.78 1.26
N GLN A 7 -8.96 13.65 1.46
CA GLN A 7 -8.07 14.11 0.37
C GLN A 7 -7.19 12.98 -0.17
N ILE A 8 -6.62 12.14 0.69
CA ILE A 8 -5.83 10.97 0.29
C ILE A 8 -6.70 10.02 -0.55
N ILE A 9 -7.88 9.65 -0.04
CA ILE A 9 -8.78 8.72 -0.73
C ILE A 9 -9.18 9.27 -2.09
N LYS A 10 -9.59 10.54 -2.17
CA LYS A 10 -9.94 11.18 -3.44
C LYS A 10 -8.77 11.14 -4.42
N THR A 11 -7.58 11.49 -3.96
CA THR A 11 -6.36 11.52 -4.77
C THR A 11 -6.03 10.13 -5.31
N LEU A 12 -6.07 9.10 -4.48
CA LEU A 12 -5.77 7.72 -4.87
C LEU A 12 -6.80 7.15 -5.85
N LEU A 13 -8.09 7.39 -5.63
CA LEU A 13 -9.17 6.86 -6.46
C LEU A 13 -9.34 7.59 -7.79
N SER A 14 -8.88 8.85 -7.89
CA SER A 14 -8.93 9.64 -9.13
C SER A 14 -7.68 9.52 -9.99
N ARG A 15 -6.74 8.61 -9.68
CA ARG A 15 -5.48 8.49 -10.42
C ARG A 15 -5.70 7.99 -11.84
N THR A 16 -4.99 8.61 -12.78
CA THR A 16 -4.87 8.18 -14.17
C THR A 16 -3.40 8.25 -14.59
N PRO A 17 -2.72 7.13 -14.86
CA PRO A 17 -3.23 5.74 -14.82
C PRO A 17 -3.43 5.22 -13.39
N TYR A 18 -4.24 4.16 -13.25
CA TYR A 18 -4.25 3.37 -12.02
C TYR A 18 -2.89 2.68 -11.80
N PRO A 19 -2.54 2.31 -10.55
CA PRO A 19 -1.37 1.48 -10.29
C PRO A 19 -1.37 0.22 -11.16
N SER A 20 -0.18 -0.15 -11.64
CA SER A 20 -0.01 -1.36 -12.43
C SER A 20 -0.51 -2.57 -11.62
N LEU A 21 -1.28 -3.43 -12.29
CA LEU A 21 -1.63 -4.76 -11.77
C LEU A 21 -0.54 -5.80 -12.07
N LEU A 22 0.44 -5.44 -12.90
CA LEU A 22 1.56 -6.29 -13.24
C LEU A 22 2.72 -5.95 -12.31
N ALA A 23 3.21 -6.97 -11.61
CA ALA A 23 4.52 -6.92 -10.97
C ALA A 23 5.59 -6.51 -11.99
N PRO A 24 6.53 -5.62 -11.64
CA PRO A 24 7.63 -5.30 -12.53
C PRO A 24 8.40 -6.60 -12.86
N PRO A 25 8.79 -6.81 -14.12
CA PRO A 25 9.51 -8.01 -14.52
C PRO A 25 10.94 -7.95 -13.97
N SER A 26 11.17 -8.52 -12.80
CA SER A 26 12.38 -9.26 -12.39
C SER A 26 12.73 -9.08 -10.91
N SER A 27 13.38 -10.11 -10.37
CA SER A 27 14.00 -10.25 -9.05
C SER A 27 15.13 -9.25 -8.74
N ASP A 28 15.12 -8.08 -9.37
CA ASP A 28 16.09 -7.00 -9.17
C ASP A 28 15.37 -5.75 -8.63
N PRO A 29 15.38 -5.51 -7.31
CA PRO A 29 14.73 -4.36 -6.69
C PRO A 29 15.32 -3.01 -7.12
N SER A 30 16.43 -2.99 -7.87
CA SER A 30 16.98 -1.77 -8.48
C SER A 30 16.39 -1.46 -9.87
N LYS A 31 15.62 -2.38 -10.46
CA LYS A 31 14.98 -2.25 -11.78
C LYS A 31 13.45 -2.16 -11.69
N HIS A 32 12.95 -1.43 -10.70
CA HIS A 32 11.60 -0.90 -10.79
C HIS A 32 11.53 0.04 -12.00
N VAL A 33 11.13 -0.49 -13.16
CA VAL A 33 10.63 0.35 -14.26
C VAL A 33 9.30 0.90 -13.76
N SER A 34 9.43 1.98 -12.98
CA SER A 34 8.33 2.74 -12.43
C SER A 34 7.48 3.25 -13.59
N SER A 35 6.35 2.59 -13.84
CA SER A 35 5.23 3.23 -14.54
C SER A 35 4.41 4.12 -13.56
N THR A 36 5.08 4.59 -12.49
CA THR A 36 4.69 5.26 -11.23
C THR A 36 3.21 5.54 -10.97
N PRO A 37 2.75 5.22 -9.74
CA PRO A 37 1.97 6.24 -9.03
C PRO A 37 2.35 6.39 -7.56
N TRP A 38 3.45 5.80 -7.07
CA TRP A 38 3.87 6.07 -5.71
C TRP A 38 4.05 7.57 -5.46
N ASN A 39 3.53 8.04 -4.33
CA ASN A 39 3.55 9.44 -3.94
C ASN A 39 4.06 9.56 -2.50
N GLN A 40 5.23 10.19 -2.35
CA GLN A 40 5.89 10.43 -1.05
C GLN A 40 5.01 11.24 -0.11
N THR A 41 4.31 12.27 -0.59
CA THR A 41 3.44 13.10 0.26
C THR A 41 2.32 12.26 0.87
N ILE A 42 1.72 11.35 0.10
CA ILE A 42 0.70 10.43 0.63
C ILE A 42 1.32 9.46 1.65
N HIS A 43 2.53 8.97 1.43
CA HIS A 43 3.24 8.15 2.42
C HIS A 43 3.43 8.91 3.75
N ASP A 44 3.88 10.16 3.67
CA ASP A 44 4.11 11.00 4.85
C ASP A 44 2.80 11.29 5.58
N ASP A 45 1.73 11.62 4.86
CA ASP A 45 0.42 11.90 5.44
C ASP A 45 -0.17 10.64 6.11
N LEU A 46 -0.03 9.46 5.50
CA LEU A 46 -0.45 8.19 6.10
C LEU A 46 0.34 7.86 7.36
N SER A 47 1.66 8.11 7.35
CA SER A 47 2.52 7.95 8.53
C SER A 47 2.12 8.88 9.68
N GLN A 48 1.65 10.09 9.37
CA GLN A 48 1.11 11.02 10.36
C GLN A 48 -0.26 10.57 10.87
N LEU A 49 -1.16 10.14 9.99
CA LEU A 49 -2.49 9.63 10.37
C LEU A 49 -2.37 8.41 11.28
N GLN A 50 -1.46 7.49 10.98
CA GLN A 50 -1.18 6.33 11.84
C GLN A 50 -0.79 6.72 13.27
N LYS A 51 -0.06 7.84 13.44
CA LYS A 51 0.40 8.31 14.75
C LYS A 51 -0.66 9.10 15.51
N ASN A 52 -1.50 9.83 14.79
CA ASN A 52 -2.30 10.94 15.34
C ASN A 52 -3.82 10.76 15.19
N SER A 53 -4.30 9.57 14.83
CA SER A 53 -5.73 9.32 14.63
C SER A 53 -6.15 7.92 15.07
N ASP A 54 -7.46 7.75 15.28
CA ASP A 54 -8.08 6.46 15.61
C ASP A 54 -8.38 5.60 14.35
N ILE A 55 -7.76 5.92 13.21
CA ILE A 55 -7.92 5.14 11.99
C ILE A 55 -7.26 3.77 12.19
N SER A 56 -7.98 2.70 11.82
CA SER A 56 -7.44 1.34 11.86
C SER A 56 -6.12 1.22 11.08
N LEU A 57 -5.12 0.56 11.69
CA LEU A 57 -3.84 0.27 11.05
C LEU A 57 -4.03 -0.50 9.73
N PHE A 58 -5.05 -1.34 9.60
CA PHE A 58 -5.32 -2.08 8.36
C PHE A 58 -5.88 -1.19 7.27
N THR A 59 -6.66 -0.16 7.63
CA THR A 59 -7.06 0.89 6.69
C THR A 59 -5.84 1.64 6.19
N ILE A 60 -4.92 2.03 7.08
CA ILE A 60 -3.66 2.68 6.70
C ILE A 60 -2.82 1.76 5.79
N ALA A 61 -2.65 0.48 6.12
CA ALA A 61 -1.94 -0.49 5.30
C ALA A 61 -2.56 -0.64 3.90
N SER A 62 -3.89 -0.68 3.81
CA SER A 62 -4.59 -0.75 2.51
C SER A 62 -4.38 0.51 1.66
N LEU A 63 -4.24 1.69 2.29
CA LEU A 63 -3.96 2.95 1.60
C LEU A 63 -2.50 3.02 1.14
N HIS A 64 -1.55 2.51 1.91
CA HIS A 64 -0.17 2.31 1.44
C HIS A 64 -0.13 1.38 0.23
N LEU A 65 -0.85 0.25 0.28
CA LEU A 65 -0.97 -0.66 -0.86
C LEU A 65 -1.52 0.08 -2.08
N LEU A 66 -2.63 0.83 -1.95
CA LEU A 66 -3.20 1.60 -3.05
C LEU A 66 -2.27 2.72 -3.57
N ASN A 67 -1.37 3.22 -2.71
CA ASN A 67 -0.29 4.14 -3.09
C ASN A 67 0.92 3.45 -3.73
N ASP A 68 0.86 2.14 -3.99
CA ASP A 68 2.00 1.34 -4.48
C ASP A 68 3.20 1.30 -3.51
N ASP A 69 2.94 1.58 -2.23
CA ASP A 69 3.91 1.56 -1.15
C ASP A 69 3.89 0.19 -0.46
N ILE A 70 4.44 -0.80 -1.17
CA ILE A 70 4.37 -2.19 -0.73
C ILE A 70 5.11 -2.42 0.58
N GLY A 71 6.29 -1.81 0.74
CA GLY A 71 7.11 -1.94 1.95
C GLY A 71 6.37 -1.50 3.21
N SER A 72 5.72 -0.33 3.18
CA SER A 72 4.98 0.17 4.35
C SER A 72 3.73 -0.68 4.63
N CYS A 73 3.05 -1.18 3.59
CA CYS A 73 1.95 -2.12 3.75
C CYS A 73 2.43 -3.42 4.43
N HIS A 74 3.51 -4.02 3.90
CA HIS A 74 4.13 -5.24 4.39
C HIS A 74 4.54 -5.09 5.86
N ASP A 75 5.26 -4.03 6.22
CA ASP A 75 5.72 -3.77 7.59
C ASP A 75 4.58 -3.67 8.62
N ILE A 76 3.39 -3.22 8.20
CA ILE A 76 2.21 -3.17 9.08
C ILE A 76 1.60 -4.56 9.21
N VAL A 77 1.35 -5.26 8.09
CA VAL A 77 0.64 -6.55 8.12
C VAL A 77 1.48 -7.67 8.74
N ASP A 78 2.79 -7.67 8.49
CA ASP A 78 3.72 -8.70 8.97
C ASP A 78 3.83 -8.70 10.50
N LYS A 79 3.66 -7.53 11.13
CA LYS A 79 3.59 -7.38 12.60
C LYS A 79 2.29 -7.89 13.21
N HIS A 80 1.28 -8.18 12.40
CA HIS A 80 -0.08 -8.56 12.83
C HIS A 80 -0.58 -9.85 12.15
N MET A 81 0.34 -10.71 11.70
CA MET A 81 0.02 -12.02 11.12
C MET A 81 -0.87 -12.85 12.05
N GLY A 82 -1.81 -13.58 11.46
CA GLY A 82 -2.87 -14.32 12.16
C GLY A 82 -4.13 -13.50 12.45
N HIS A 83 -4.14 -12.21 12.09
CA HIS A 83 -5.37 -11.41 12.03
C HIS A 83 -5.93 -11.46 10.60
N ASP A 84 -7.21 -11.83 10.45
CA ASP A 84 -7.85 -12.08 9.14
C ASP A 84 -7.61 -10.97 8.10
N ILE A 85 -7.70 -9.70 8.50
CA ILE A 85 -7.48 -8.56 7.59
C ILE A 85 -5.98 -8.40 7.24
N ALA A 86 -5.08 -8.65 8.19
CA ALA A 86 -3.64 -8.56 7.94
C ALA A 86 -3.22 -9.65 6.96
N ASP A 87 -3.66 -10.88 7.20
CA ASP A 87 -3.38 -12.03 6.34
C ASP A 87 -3.95 -11.82 4.93
N TYR A 88 -5.17 -11.27 4.82
CA TYR A 88 -5.76 -10.92 3.52
C TYR A 88 -4.96 -9.84 2.77
N LEU A 89 -4.51 -8.79 3.46
CA LEU A 89 -3.69 -7.73 2.86
C LEU A 89 -2.29 -8.25 2.48
N HIS A 90 -1.70 -9.12 3.29
CA HIS A 90 -0.44 -9.80 3.01
C HIS A 90 -0.54 -10.70 1.77
N TYR A 91 -1.65 -11.44 1.62
CA TYR A 91 -1.93 -12.18 0.40
C TYR A 91 -2.05 -11.27 -0.83
N LEU A 92 -2.78 -10.16 -0.71
CA LEU A 92 -2.97 -9.21 -1.81
C LEU A 92 -1.67 -8.53 -2.22
N LEU A 93 -0.83 -8.11 -1.26
CA LEU A 93 0.43 -7.42 -1.58
C LEU A 93 1.38 -8.34 -2.35
N HIS A 94 1.55 -9.60 -1.91
CA HIS A 94 2.45 -10.55 -2.58
C HIS A 94 1.98 -10.91 -3.98
N ARG A 95 0.66 -10.90 -4.22
CA ARG A 95 0.11 -11.02 -5.58
C ARG A 95 0.44 -9.82 -6.47
N ARG A 96 0.45 -8.61 -5.91
CA ARG A 96 0.84 -7.40 -6.64
C ARG A 96 2.35 -7.35 -6.93
N GLU A 97 3.16 -7.89 -6.02
CA GLU A 97 4.61 -8.07 -6.23
C GLU A 97 4.96 -9.22 -7.18
N GLY A 98 4.00 -10.10 -7.50
CA GLY A 98 4.24 -11.29 -8.30
C GLY A 98 4.95 -12.41 -7.52
N ASP A 99 5.10 -12.27 -6.20
CA ASP A 99 5.59 -13.32 -5.31
C ASP A 99 4.44 -14.24 -4.89
N TYR A 100 3.97 -15.06 -5.83
CA TYR A 100 2.90 -16.02 -5.57
C TYR A 100 3.27 -17.10 -4.54
N TRP A 101 4.56 -17.28 -4.25
CA TRP A 101 5.00 -18.26 -3.26
C TRP A 101 4.75 -17.78 -1.82
N ASN A 102 4.87 -16.48 -1.58
CA ASN A 102 4.61 -15.85 -0.28
C ASN A 102 3.18 -15.28 -0.16
N ALA A 103 2.38 -15.34 -1.23
CA ALA A 103 0.94 -15.11 -1.19
C ALA A 103 0.16 -16.29 -0.57
N LYS A 104 0.48 -16.62 0.69
CA LYS A 104 -0.13 -17.69 1.48
C LYS A 104 -0.98 -17.13 2.62
#